data_AF-A0A1Z4V758-F1
#
_entry.id   AF-A0A1Z4V758-F1
#
_cell.length_a   1.000
_cell.length_b   1.000
_cell.length_c   1.000
_cell.angle_alpha   90.00
_cell.angle_beta   90.00
_cell.angle_gamma   90.00
#
_symmetry.space_group_name_H-M   'P 1'
#
loop_
_entity.id
_entity.type
_entity.pdbx_description
1 polymer ?
#
loop_
_entity_poly.entity_id
_entity_poly.type
_entity_poly.pdbx_seq_one_letter_code
_entity_poly.pdbx_strand_id
1 'polypeptide(L)'
;MSIWIVTTGNSDIILKHNNSWGKLHNDAIDNNKLERWHFSSALPIDNGYTVPARILGTVYENQSEEDYKNDLEFPLFDTYFQYLTNKNIKIDKIIILLTDQCQIFSDEEQRLNEKSPYWKDTCTLKPLLRWYFKNVKFTCKLEFQTLNPEQIDQGIDNWDATLSLVEAKLTELNIDSNQEVYVSHQAGTPAISSAVQFITIGKFKKVQFLVSNEYFNEDHETKSKSNIVESSRYQRGIQIQKAKQLIISGFPGAALKILDGIDGINSNCINELKNLVDFFNLNTPLIDDSDDLNVIPATQRIVDTLDLIGFFFNQKNYLPGIALLAAAQETFLKAAIVSKTAMIDETINFRGNSCKVSDLITWISLGLYLNESVRYEGSPFKKTILQKLKFPVNKVRLESEDDFNVTNRNFALLNWLKNLDAQFFQLSWKLLEWSCQKKRNGEYDLRNQLMHNLRGVKDSEVIDYLLGYEEHQVYDVMTAYNNYVKQPFLKSIDHFGLAHKREKLPKKLEKIASSIT
;
A
#
# COMPACT_ATOMS: atom_id res chain seq x y z
N MET A 1 5.53 -29.13 1.97
CA MET A 1 6.99 -29.28 2.00
C MET A 1 7.55 -28.11 2.76
N SER A 2 8.42 -28.35 3.74
CA SER A 2 9.05 -27.29 4.53
C SER A 2 10.55 -27.17 4.22
N ILE A 3 11.03 -25.95 4.28
CA ILE A 3 12.40 -25.59 3.97
C ILE A 3 13.04 -24.99 5.21
N TRP A 4 14.31 -25.30 5.43
CA TRP A 4 15.12 -24.65 6.46
C TRP A 4 16.27 -23.90 5.81
N ILE A 5 16.28 -22.57 5.96
CA ILE A 5 17.38 -21.70 5.52
C ILE A 5 18.25 -21.41 6.72
N VAL A 6 19.55 -21.67 6.58
CA VAL A 6 20.52 -21.63 7.67
C VAL A 6 21.71 -20.78 7.26
N THR A 7 22.07 -19.81 8.09
CA THR A 7 23.37 -19.12 8.00
C THR A 7 24.38 -19.85 8.88
N THR A 8 25.66 -19.68 8.56
CA THR A 8 26.76 -20.16 9.41
C THR A 8 27.88 -19.11 9.46
N GLY A 9 28.67 -19.15 10.53
CA GLY A 9 29.77 -18.24 10.81
C GLY A 9 30.89 -18.91 11.61
N ASN A 10 31.83 -18.08 12.08
CA ASN A 10 33.09 -18.50 12.69
C ASN A 10 32.97 -19.31 13.99
N SER A 11 31.85 -19.21 14.69
CA SER A 11 31.69 -19.76 16.04
C SER A 11 30.67 -20.89 16.12
N ASP A 12 30.10 -21.33 15.00
CA ASP A 12 29.09 -22.40 15.03
C ASP A 12 29.69 -23.81 15.10
N ILE A 13 30.96 -23.94 14.75
CA ILE A 13 31.72 -25.19 14.83
C ILE A 13 32.88 -24.94 15.78
N ILE A 14 32.85 -25.64 16.91
CA ILE A 14 33.79 -25.46 18.01
C ILE A 14 34.66 -26.71 18.12
N LEU A 15 35.95 -26.51 18.40
CA LEU A 15 36.84 -27.58 18.81
C LEU A 15 36.60 -27.89 20.28
N LYS A 16 36.18 -29.12 20.61
CA LYS A 16 35.99 -29.58 21.99
C LYS A 16 37.28 -29.52 22.80
N HIS A 17 38.41 -29.77 22.13
CA HIS A 17 39.74 -29.76 22.71
C HIS A 17 40.81 -29.43 21.67
N ASN A 18 42.01 -29.06 22.13
CA ASN A 18 43.16 -28.73 21.28
C ASN A 18 44.15 -29.91 21.11
N ASN A 19 43.76 -31.14 21.46
CA ASN A 19 44.69 -32.28 21.53
C ASN A 19 45.18 -32.73 20.13
N SER A 20 44.28 -32.81 19.16
CA SER A 20 44.53 -33.25 17.78
C SER A 20 44.88 -32.08 16.85
N TRP A 21 44.38 -30.88 17.16
CA TRP A 21 44.46 -29.70 16.31
C TRP A 21 45.87 -29.38 15.84
N GLY A 22 46.86 -29.34 16.74
CA GLY A 22 48.23 -29.01 16.37
C GLY A 22 48.82 -29.97 15.32
N LYS A 23 48.52 -31.26 15.42
CA LYS A 23 48.92 -32.26 14.43
C LYS A 23 48.20 -32.04 13.10
N LEU A 24 46.88 -31.96 13.13
CA LEU A 24 46.06 -31.82 11.91
C LEU A 24 46.36 -30.51 11.16
N HIS A 25 46.62 -29.43 11.90
CA HIS A 25 47.01 -28.15 11.35
C HIS A 25 48.38 -28.21 10.68
N ASN A 26 49.38 -28.86 11.32
CA ASN A 26 50.69 -29.07 10.71
C ASN A 26 50.59 -29.93 9.45
N ASP A 27 49.81 -31.01 9.49
CA ASP A 27 49.56 -31.85 8.32
C ASP A 27 48.94 -31.03 7.17
N ALA A 28 48.02 -30.10 7.45
CA ALA A 28 47.44 -29.22 6.44
C ALA A 28 48.48 -28.26 5.83
N ILE A 29 49.43 -27.75 6.63
CA ILE A 29 50.54 -26.91 6.14
C ILE A 29 51.50 -27.74 5.28
N ASP A 30 51.92 -28.90 5.76
CA ASP A 30 52.87 -29.78 5.06
C ASP A 30 52.33 -30.23 3.69
N ASN A 31 51.00 -30.32 3.57
CA ASN A 31 50.30 -30.61 2.33
C ASN A 31 49.97 -29.36 1.48
N ASN A 32 50.55 -28.19 1.78
CA ASN A 32 50.35 -26.91 1.10
C ASN A 32 48.87 -26.46 1.01
N LYS A 33 48.03 -26.84 1.98
CA LYS A 33 46.62 -26.39 2.04
C LYS A 33 46.45 -25.05 2.73
N LEU A 34 47.43 -24.65 3.53
CA LEU A 34 47.45 -23.38 4.26
C LEU A 34 48.72 -22.60 3.91
N GLU A 35 48.56 -21.31 3.66
CA GLU A 35 49.62 -20.43 3.14
C GLU A 35 50.68 -20.07 4.23
N ARG A 36 50.34 -20.13 5.53
CA ARG A 36 51.28 -19.85 6.65
C ARG A 36 50.94 -20.55 7.97
N TRP A 37 51.92 -20.51 8.88
CA TRP A 37 52.03 -21.28 10.12
C TRP A 37 51.45 -20.53 11.32
N HIS A 38 51.29 -19.21 11.20
CA HIS A 38 50.88 -18.31 12.29
C HIS A 38 49.37 -18.37 12.64
N PHE A 39 48.57 -19.11 11.88
CA PHE A 39 47.14 -19.28 12.15
C PHE A 39 46.80 -20.48 13.06
N SER A 40 47.82 -21.09 13.68
CA SER A 40 47.75 -22.37 14.40
C SER A 40 47.09 -22.32 15.77
N SER A 41 46.91 -21.14 16.36
CA SER A 41 46.50 -21.05 17.77
C SER A 41 44.98 -21.15 17.90
N ALA A 42 44.51 -22.33 18.30
CA ALA A 42 43.14 -22.50 18.77
C ALA A 42 42.92 -21.63 20.01
N LEU A 43 42.00 -20.67 19.91
CA LEU A 43 41.74 -19.70 20.98
C LEU A 43 40.76 -20.32 21.99
N PRO A 44 41.11 -20.40 23.29
CA PRO A 44 40.21 -20.95 24.29
C PRO A 44 38.97 -20.06 24.44
N ILE A 45 37.82 -20.72 24.57
CA ILE A 45 36.52 -20.15 24.95
C ILE A 45 35.97 -20.95 26.13
N ASP A 46 34.88 -20.48 26.76
CA ASP A 46 34.34 -21.08 27.99
C ASP A 46 34.16 -22.61 27.88
N ASN A 47 33.70 -23.10 26.73
CA ASN A 47 33.52 -24.52 26.43
C ASN A 47 34.23 -24.93 25.13
N GLY A 48 35.57 -24.88 25.11
CA GLY A 48 36.39 -25.42 24.03
C GLY A 48 37.31 -24.41 23.38
N TYR A 49 37.51 -24.51 22.07
CA TYR A 49 38.39 -23.64 21.31
C TYR A 49 37.76 -23.20 19.98
N THR A 50 38.03 -21.95 19.59
CA THR A 50 37.62 -21.41 18.29
C THR A 50 38.83 -21.11 17.40
N VAL A 51 38.62 -21.25 16.10
CA VAL A 51 39.56 -20.93 15.03
C VAL A 51 38.77 -20.35 13.86
N PRO A 52 39.41 -19.59 12.95
CA PRO A 52 38.70 -19.05 11.79
C PRO A 52 38.09 -20.17 10.92
N ALA A 53 36.84 -19.98 10.47
CA ALA A 53 36.04 -20.96 9.75
C ALA A 53 36.75 -21.50 8.51
N ARG A 54 37.41 -20.62 7.74
CA ARG A 54 38.11 -21.04 6.52
C ARG A 54 39.20 -22.05 6.86
N ILE A 55 39.94 -21.80 7.94
CA ILE A 55 41.05 -22.65 8.39
C ILE A 55 40.51 -23.96 8.96
N LEU A 56 39.49 -23.91 9.82
CA LEU A 56 38.85 -25.10 10.38
C LEU A 56 38.38 -26.05 9.27
N GLY A 57 37.67 -25.51 8.28
CA GLY A 57 37.19 -26.27 7.14
C GLY A 57 38.32 -26.92 6.35
N THR A 58 39.39 -26.17 6.08
CA THR A 58 40.57 -26.68 5.34
C THR A 58 41.31 -27.79 6.08
N VAL A 59 41.51 -27.64 7.40
CA VAL A 59 42.19 -28.64 8.25
C VAL A 59 41.38 -29.93 8.32
N TYR A 60 40.06 -29.81 8.47
CA TYR A 60 39.18 -30.96 8.68
C TYR A 60 38.61 -31.56 7.38
N GLU A 61 38.71 -30.91 6.21
CA GLU A 61 38.06 -31.37 4.96
C GLU A 61 38.29 -32.85 4.59
N ASN A 62 39.48 -33.40 4.91
CA ASN A 62 39.85 -34.78 4.56
C ASN A 62 40.04 -35.70 5.79
N GLN A 63 39.61 -35.28 6.98
CA GLN A 63 39.74 -36.10 8.18
C GLN A 63 38.63 -37.15 8.26
N SER A 64 38.80 -38.13 9.14
CA SER A 64 37.83 -39.21 9.29
C SER A 64 36.58 -38.75 10.03
N GLU A 65 35.47 -39.47 9.88
CA GLU A 65 34.26 -39.19 10.67
C GLU A 65 34.51 -39.32 12.18
N GLU A 66 35.48 -40.13 12.57
CA GLU A 66 35.88 -40.32 13.97
C GLU A 66 36.53 -39.04 14.51
N ASP A 67 37.40 -38.41 13.72
CA ASP A 67 38.02 -37.12 14.06
C ASP A 67 36.94 -36.04 14.23
N TYR A 68 35.93 -36.01 13.35
CA TYR A 68 34.82 -35.06 13.48
C TYR A 68 34.02 -35.25 14.77
N LYS A 69 33.70 -36.51 15.13
CA LYS A 69 32.93 -36.80 16.37
C LYS A 69 33.71 -36.43 17.62
N ASN A 70 35.00 -36.74 17.64
CA ASN A 70 35.84 -36.55 18.81
C ASN A 70 36.24 -35.09 19.00
N ASP A 71 36.46 -34.37 17.90
CA ASP A 71 37.03 -33.03 17.97
C ASP A 71 36.00 -31.91 17.87
N LEU A 72 34.88 -32.11 17.17
CA LEU A 72 33.98 -31.00 16.78
C LEU A 72 32.64 -31.04 17.51
N GLU A 73 32.13 -29.85 17.82
CA GLU A 73 30.79 -29.60 18.37
C GLU A 73 30.07 -28.53 17.56
N PHE A 74 28.74 -28.64 17.46
CA PHE A 74 27.88 -27.80 16.63
C PHE A 74 26.73 -27.22 17.47
N PRO A 75 27.04 -26.48 18.55
CA PRO A 75 26.09 -26.21 19.63
C PRO A 75 24.80 -25.51 19.16
N LEU A 76 24.94 -24.56 18.22
CA LEU A 76 23.81 -23.82 17.70
C LEU A 76 22.91 -24.71 16.83
N PHE A 77 23.49 -25.50 15.93
CA PHE A 77 22.74 -26.44 15.10
C PHE A 77 22.11 -27.56 15.91
N ASP A 78 22.79 -28.05 16.95
CA ASP A 78 22.27 -29.08 17.85
C ASP A 78 21.02 -28.56 18.58
N THR A 79 21.04 -27.30 19.01
CA THR A 79 19.89 -26.67 19.66
C THR A 79 18.70 -26.55 18.69
N TYR A 80 18.94 -26.13 17.44
CA TYR A 80 17.91 -26.08 16.40
C TYR A 80 17.35 -27.48 16.07
N PHE A 81 18.23 -28.46 15.93
CA PHE A 81 17.87 -29.84 15.61
C PHE A 81 17.00 -30.46 16.70
N GLN A 82 17.37 -30.27 17.97
CA GLN A 82 16.57 -30.72 19.11
C GLN A 82 15.16 -30.13 19.05
N TYR A 83 15.01 -28.85 18.72
CA TYR A 83 13.70 -28.23 18.57
C TYR A 83 12.87 -28.88 17.46
N LEU A 84 13.44 -29.00 16.25
CA LEU A 84 12.76 -29.58 15.09
C LEU A 84 12.32 -31.02 15.36
N THR A 85 13.19 -31.81 16.01
CA THR A 85 12.91 -33.20 16.39
C THR A 85 11.83 -33.29 17.46
N ASN A 86 11.95 -32.53 18.55
CA ASN A 86 10.98 -32.53 19.65
C ASN A 86 9.58 -32.08 19.22
N LYS A 87 9.50 -31.22 18.20
CA LYS A 87 8.24 -30.75 17.60
C LYS A 87 7.77 -31.61 16.42
N ASN A 88 8.51 -32.65 16.05
CA ASN A 88 8.22 -33.53 14.91
C ASN A 88 8.03 -32.74 13.58
N ILE A 89 8.82 -31.69 13.39
CA ILE A 89 8.82 -30.86 12.19
C ILE A 89 9.62 -31.57 11.11
N LYS A 90 8.98 -31.90 9.99
CA LYS A 90 9.64 -32.56 8.85
C LYS A 90 10.20 -31.53 7.87
N ILE A 91 11.52 -31.45 7.79
CA ILE A 91 12.26 -30.62 6.82
C ILE A 91 12.54 -31.44 5.55
N ASP A 92 12.10 -30.94 4.39
CA ASP A 92 12.31 -31.59 3.09
C ASP A 92 13.61 -31.12 2.42
N LYS A 93 14.01 -29.88 2.69
CA LYS A 93 15.20 -29.26 2.11
C LYS A 93 15.87 -28.31 3.10
N ILE A 94 17.19 -28.41 3.23
CA ILE A 94 18.01 -27.44 3.97
C ILE A 94 18.85 -26.65 2.97
N ILE A 95 18.79 -25.33 3.07
CA ILE A 95 19.60 -24.39 2.29
C ILE A 95 20.59 -23.75 3.24
N ILE A 96 21.87 -24.01 3.02
CA ILE A 96 22.96 -23.49 3.83
C ILE A 96 23.62 -22.34 3.07
N LEU A 97 23.62 -21.16 3.68
CA LEU A 97 24.30 -19.98 3.15
C LEU A 97 25.74 -19.94 3.67
N LEU A 98 26.69 -19.96 2.73
CA LEU A 98 28.12 -19.84 2.98
C LEU A 98 28.64 -18.52 2.44
N THR A 99 29.81 -18.06 2.89
CA THR A 99 30.48 -16.87 2.35
C THR A 99 31.79 -17.23 1.70
N ASP A 100 32.13 -16.54 0.61
CA ASP A 100 33.44 -16.63 -0.02
C ASP A 100 33.86 -15.28 -0.63
N GLN A 101 34.76 -14.59 0.05
CA GLN A 101 35.30 -13.28 -0.32
C GLN A 101 36.63 -13.39 -1.08
N CYS A 102 37.04 -14.58 -1.54
CA CYS A 102 38.30 -14.80 -2.28
C CYS A 102 38.56 -13.76 -3.38
N GLN A 103 37.50 -13.37 -4.10
CA GLN A 103 37.58 -12.52 -5.28
C GLN A 103 37.99 -11.07 -4.96
N ILE A 104 37.62 -10.57 -3.78
CA ILE A 104 37.88 -9.18 -3.37
C ILE A 104 39.18 -9.03 -2.57
N PHE A 105 39.76 -10.15 -2.12
CA PHE A 105 41.10 -10.23 -1.54
C PHE A 105 42.07 -10.84 -2.56
N SER A 106 42.37 -10.13 -3.64
CA SER A 106 43.24 -10.63 -4.72
C SER A 106 44.74 -10.49 -4.43
N ASP A 107 45.11 -9.67 -3.46
CA ASP A 107 46.49 -9.46 -3.02
C ASP A 107 46.91 -10.49 -1.97
N GLU A 108 48.04 -11.14 -2.21
CA GLU A 108 48.61 -12.14 -1.31
C GLU A 108 48.90 -11.52 0.08
N GLU A 109 49.38 -10.27 0.14
CA GLU A 109 49.65 -9.61 1.42
C GLU A 109 48.38 -9.43 2.27
N GLN A 110 47.23 -9.17 1.62
CA GLN A 110 45.94 -9.05 2.30
C GLN A 110 45.45 -10.38 2.86
N ARG A 111 45.72 -11.50 2.17
CA ARG A 111 45.42 -12.85 2.66
C ARG A 111 46.36 -13.28 3.78
N LEU A 112 47.63 -12.88 3.71
CA LEU A 112 48.64 -13.21 4.72
C LEU A 112 48.39 -12.53 6.07
N ASN A 113 47.49 -11.55 6.16
CA ASN A 113 47.08 -10.91 7.40
C ASN A 113 46.08 -11.79 8.19
N GLU A 114 46.42 -12.15 9.43
CA GLU A 114 45.56 -12.95 10.34
C GLU A 114 44.21 -12.31 10.67
N LYS A 115 44.12 -10.99 10.54
CA LYS A 115 42.88 -10.24 10.79
C LYS A 115 42.03 -10.12 9.53
N SER A 116 42.50 -10.65 8.40
CA SER A 116 41.79 -10.58 7.13
C SER A 116 40.41 -11.26 7.23
N PRO A 117 39.33 -10.57 6.80
CA PRO A 117 37.99 -11.15 6.74
C PRO A 117 37.92 -12.44 5.89
N TYR A 118 38.83 -12.58 4.93
CA TYR A 118 39.02 -13.79 4.12
C TYR A 118 39.04 -15.08 4.96
N TRP A 119 39.75 -15.10 6.08
CA TRP A 119 39.88 -16.30 6.92
C TRP A 119 38.62 -16.65 7.70
N LYS A 120 37.68 -15.71 7.81
CA LYS A 120 36.39 -15.90 8.48
C LYS A 120 35.31 -16.46 7.57
N ASP A 121 35.61 -16.62 6.28
CA ASP A 121 34.66 -17.17 5.33
C ASP A 121 34.33 -18.63 5.61
N THR A 122 33.09 -19.01 5.32
CA THR A 122 32.55 -20.31 5.68
C THR A 122 32.52 -21.32 4.54
N CYS A 123 32.96 -20.94 3.33
CA CYS A 123 32.92 -21.82 2.15
C CYS A 123 33.60 -23.18 2.33
N THR A 124 34.71 -23.24 3.09
CA THR A 124 35.45 -24.49 3.34
C THR A 124 34.81 -25.36 4.42
N LEU A 125 33.80 -24.86 5.16
CA LEU A 125 33.04 -25.67 6.13
C LEU A 125 32.05 -26.64 5.46
N LYS A 126 31.83 -26.52 4.15
CA LYS A 126 30.87 -27.33 3.39
C LYS A 126 30.96 -28.85 3.63
N PRO A 127 32.16 -29.49 3.67
CA PRO A 127 32.28 -30.92 3.97
C PRO A 127 31.78 -31.27 5.38
N LEU A 128 32.14 -30.46 6.38
CA LEU A 128 31.76 -30.66 7.79
C LEU A 128 30.25 -30.51 7.98
N LEU A 129 29.67 -29.47 7.39
CA LEU A 129 28.22 -29.24 7.44
C LEU A 129 27.45 -30.37 6.74
N ARG A 130 27.97 -30.87 5.61
CA ARG A 130 27.39 -32.02 4.91
C ARG A 130 27.44 -33.27 5.78
N TRP A 131 28.56 -33.53 6.46
CA TRP A 131 28.71 -34.63 7.40
C TRP A 131 27.71 -34.50 8.55
N TYR A 132 27.65 -33.33 9.19
CA TYR A 132 26.76 -33.04 10.31
C TYR A 132 25.29 -33.32 9.95
N PHE A 133 24.76 -32.67 8.91
CA PHE A 133 23.35 -32.80 8.56
C PHE A 133 22.96 -34.21 8.06
N LYS A 134 23.89 -34.97 7.46
CA LYS A 134 23.65 -36.37 7.08
C LYS A 134 23.65 -37.31 8.28
N ASN A 135 24.61 -37.15 9.19
CA ASN A 135 24.76 -38.05 10.35
C ASN A 135 23.74 -37.81 11.45
N VAL A 136 23.18 -36.59 11.53
CA VAL A 136 22.09 -36.24 12.44
C VAL A 136 20.71 -36.74 11.92
N LYS A 137 20.68 -37.58 10.87
CA LYS A 137 19.52 -38.30 10.31
C LYS A 137 18.44 -37.44 9.63
N PHE A 138 18.74 -36.22 9.17
CA PHE A 138 17.82 -35.58 8.24
C PHE A 138 17.81 -36.33 6.90
N THR A 139 16.67 -36.91 6.54
CA THR A 139 16.46 -37.55 5.23
C THR A 139 16.02 -36.49 4.19
N CYS A 140 16.75 -35.38 4.11
CA CYS A 140 16.35 -34.20 3.34
C CYS A 140 17.36 -33.82 2.25
N LYS A 141 16.93 -32.99 1.28
CA LYS A 141 17.82 -32.44 0.26
C LYS A 141 18.70 -31.34 0.87
N LEU A 142 20.02 -31.51 0.81
CA LEU A 142 20.98 -30.47 1.20
C LEU A 142 21.37 -29.63 -0.02
N GLU A 143 21.29 -28.31 0.12
CA GLU A 143 21.71 -27.36 -0.90
C GLU A 143 22.57 -26.26 -0.30
N PHE A 144 23.71 -25.98 -0.93
CA PHE A 144 24.67 -24.98 -0.45
C PHE A 144 24.68 -23.81 -1.42
N GLN A 145 24.55 -22.59 -0.89
CA GLN A 145 24.56 -21.36 -1.66
C GLN A 145 25.67 -20.47 -1.10
N THR A 146 26.62 -20.09 -1.95
CA THR A 146 27.75 -19.26 -1.53
C THR A 146 27.51 -17.81 -1.95
N LEU A 147 27.68 -16.89 -0.99
CA LEU A 147 27.64 -15.45 -1.18
C LEU A 147 29.05 -14.97 -1.55
N ASN A 148 29.19 -14.53 -2.81
CA ASN A 148 30.46 -14.10 -3.38
C ASN A 148 30.39 -12.62 -3.73
N PRO A 149 30.96 -11.71 -2.94
CA PRO A 149 31.08 -10.32 -3.35
C PRO A 149 32.07 -10.20 -4.51
N GLU A 150 31.76 -9.30 -5.45
CA GLU A 150 32.56 -9.07 -6.66
C GLU A 150 33.28 -7.71 -6.65
N GLN A 151 32.84 -6.77 -5.82
CA GLN A 151 33.40 -5.41 -5.74
C GLN A 151 34.36 -5.28 -4.56
N ILE A 152 35.58 -4.81 -4.84
CA ILE A 152 36.72 -4.78 -3.90
C ILE A 152 36.40 -4.04 -2.60
N ASP A 153 35.56 -3.00 -2.64
CA ASP A 153 35.15 -2.18 -1.50
C ASP A 153 33.84 -2.63 -0.83
N GLN A 154 33.25 -3.76 -1.26
CA GLN A 154 31.95 -4.25 -0.78
C GLN A 154 32.01 -5.72 -0.36
N GLY A 155 32.65 -6.00 0.78
CA GLY A 155 32.61 -7.31 1.43
C GLY A 155 31.25 -7.67 2.02
N ILE A 156 31.16 -8.85 2.66
CA ILE A 156 29.91 -9.40 3.25
C ILE A 156 29.35 -8.61 4.45
N ASP A 157 30.08 -7.61 4.94
CA ASP A 157 29.62 -6.69 5.98
C ASP A 157 29.03 -5.39 5.40
N ASN A 158 29.13 -5.19 4.09
CA ASN A 158 28.37 -4.16 3.39
C ASN A 158 26.91 -4.61 3.29
N TRP A 159 26.01 -3.86 3.93
CA TRP A 159 24.61 -4.24 4.11
C TRP A 159 23.85 -4.34 2.78
N ASP A 160 24.01 -3.36 1.89
CA ASP A 160 23.28 -3.32 0.61
C ASP A 160 23.82 -4.36 -0.39
N ALA A 161 25.14 -4.52 -0.45
CA ALA A 161 25.75 -5.55 -1.28
C ALA A 161 25.34 -6.94 -0.82
N THR A 162 25.35 -7.19 0.50
CA THR A 162 24.96 -8.47 1.08
C THR A 162 23.47 -8.76 0.88
N LEU A 163 22.61 -7.76 1.02
CA LEU A 163 21.18 -7.88 0.71
C LEU A 163 20.98 -8.36 -0.74
N SER A 164 21.67 -7.72 -1.68
CA SER A 164 21.60 -8.05 -3.11
C SER A 164 22.10 -9.48 -3.40
N LEU A 165 23.19 -9.90 -2.76
CA LEU A 165 23.73 -11.26 -2.90
C LEU A 165 22.74 -12.32 -2.37
N VAL A 166 22.16 -12.09 -1.18
CA VAL A 166 21.17 -13.00 -0.60
C VAL A 166 19.92 -13.08 -1.45
N GLU A 167 19.43 -11.94 -1.96
CA GLU A 167 18.28 -11.88 -2.85
C GLU A 167 18.51 -12.69 -4.14
N ALA A 168 19.66 -12.49 -4.80
CA ALA A 168 20.02 -13.22 -6.00
C ALA A 168 20.05 -14.73 -5.74
N LYS A 169 20.75 -15.18 -4.69
CA LYS A 169 20.85 -16.61 -4.36
C LYS A 169 19.51 -17.22 -4.01
N LEU A 170 18.69 -16.56 -3.19
CA LEU A 170 17.37 -17.10 -2.85
C LEU A 170 16.41 -17.08 -4.04
N THR A 171 16.61 -16.18 -5.02
CA THR A 171 15.84 -16.12 -6.27
C THR A 171 16.13 -17.28 -7.21
N GLU A 172 17.40 -17.62 -7.40
CA GLU A 172 17.84 -18.77 -8.21
C GLU A 172 17.21 -20.10 -7.76
N LEU A 173 16.84 -20.24 -6.48
CA LEU A 173 16.31 -21.47 -5.89
C LEU A 173 14.87 -21.82 -6.30
N ASN A 174 14.13 -20.90 -6.95
CA ASN A 174 12.74 -21.11 -7.43
C ASN A 174 11.80 -21.78 -6.42
N ILE A 175 11.86 -21.32 -5.16
CA ILE A 175 11.02 -21.82 -4.08
C ILE A 175 9.63 -21.18 -4.15
N ASP A 176 8.56 -21.99 -4.01
CA ASP A 176 7.18 -21.52 -3.93
C ASP A 176 6.96 -20.64 -2.68
N SER A 177 6.40 -19.45 -2.89
CA SER A 177 6.14 -18.46 -1.84
C SER A 177 5.18 -18.95 -0.74
N ASN A 178 4.38 -19.99 -1.00
CA ASN A 178 3.44 -20.56 -0.03
C ASN A 178 4.01 -21.69 0.83
N GLN A 179 5.25 -22.13 0.57
CA GLN A 179 5.92 -23.13 1.39
C GLN A 179 6.25 -22.59 2.79
N GLU A 180 6.28 -23.50 3.76
CA GLU A 180 6.68 -23.16 5.13
C GLU A 180 8.20 -23.10 5.20
N VAL A 181 8.72 -21.95 5.63
CA VAL A 181 10.16 -21.66 5.66
C VAL A 181 10.59 -21.37 7.08
N TYR A 182 11.45 -22.22 7.61
CA TYR A 182 12.19 -22.00 8.84
C TYR A 182 13.48 -21.26 8.52
N VAL A 183 13.83 -20.25 9.30
CA VAL A 183 15.02 -19.43 9.08
C VAL A 183 15.83 -19.36 10.36
N SER A 184 17.05 -19.88 10.32
CA SER A 184 18.03 -19.78 11.40
C SER A 184 19.17 -18.87 10.93
N HIS A 185 19.17 -17.64 11.44
CA HIS A 185 20.05 -16.59 10.91
C HIS A 185 21.13 -16.13 11.90
N GLN A 186 21.11 -16.56 13.17
CA GLN A 186 21.92 -15.97 14.26
C GLN A 186 23.44 -16.16 14.12
N ALA A 187 23.86 -17.07 13.25
CA ALA A 187 25.25 -17.42 13.04
C ALA A 187 26.01 -16.50 12.07
N GLY A 188 25.29 -15.83 11.17
CA GLY A 188 25.90 -14.98 10.15
C GLY A 188 26.38 -13.65 10.71
N THR A 189 27.14 -12.89 9.93
CA THR A 189 27.39 -11.49 10.26
C THR A 189 26.07 -10.72 10.41
N PRO A 190 26.02 -9.59 11.15
CA PRO A 190 24.79 -8.81 11.27
C PRO A 190 24.16 -8.43 9.92
N ALA A 191 24.98 -8.17 8.90
CA ALA A 191 24.53 -7.86 7.54
C ALA A 191 23.83 -9.07 6.89
N ILE A 192 24.46 -10.26 6.92
CA ILE A 192 23.87 -11.50 6.38
C ILE A 192 22.58 -11.86 7.13
N SER A 193 22.64 -11.81 8.47
CA SER A 193 21.49 -12.11 9.33
C SER A 193 20.28 -11.24 9.01
N SER A 194 20.51 -9.95 8.78
CA SER A 194 19.46 -8.99 8.45
C SER A 194 18.94 -9.19 7.03
N ALA A 195 19.84 -9.36 6.05
CA ALA A 195 19.49 -9.63 4.67
C ALA A 195 18.59 -10.86 4.54
N VAL A 196 18.96 -11.97 5.18
CA VAL A 196 18.17 -13.21 5.16
C VAL A 196 16.79 -12.99 5.78
N GLN A 197 16.69 -12.29 6.91
CA GLN A 197 15.40 -11.96 7.51
C GLN A 197 14.52 -11.13 6.56
N PHE A 198 15.05 -10.07 5.97
CA PHE A 198 14.29 -9.18 5.09
C PHE A 198 13.84 -9.90 3.81
N ILE A 199 14.75 -10.58 3.12
CA ILE A 199 14.43 -11.28 1.87
C ILE A 199 13.44 -12.41 2.12
N THR A 200 13.58 -13.17 3.21
CA THR A 200 12.63 -14.26 3.51
C THR A 200 11.24 -13.74 3.83
N ILE A 201 11.10 -12.67 4.64
CA ILE A 201 9.81 -12.01 4.92
C ILE A 201 9.17 -11.44 3.65
N GLY A 202 9.99 -10.86 2.77
CA GLY A 202 9.52 -10.28 1.51
C GLY A 202 9.07 -11.34 0.50
N LYS A 203 9.73 -12.50 0.48
CA LYS A 203 9.53 -13.54 -0.54
C LYS A 203 8.49 -14.59 -0.16
N PHE A 204 8.44 -15.00 1.11
CA PHE A 204 7.63 -16.13 1.55
C PHE A 204 6.46 -15.66 2.44
N LYS A 205 5.32 -16.33 2.33
CA LYS A 205 4.13 -16.02 3.13
C LYS A 205 4.14 -16.67 4.51
N LYS A 206 4.87 -17.78 4.68
CA LYS A 206 4.91 -18.57 5.91
C LYS A 206 6.34 -18.71 6.40
N VAL A 207 6.84 -17.67 7.07
CA VAL A 207 8.20 -17.67 7.63
C VAL A 207 8.16 -17.84 9.14
N GLN A 208 9.03 -18.68 9.66
CA GLN A 208 9.26 -18.85 11.08
C GLN A 208 10.74 -18.71 11.37
N PHE A 209 11.12 -17.81 12.26
CA PHE A 209 12.50 -17.65 12.66
C PHE A 209 12.81 -18.63 13.78
N LEU A 210 13.65 -19.61 13.49
CA LEU A 210 14.12 -20.59 14.47
C LEU A 210 15.38 -20.04 15.12
N VAL A 211 15.20 -19.51 16.33
CA VAL A 211 16.26 -18.86 17.12
C VAL A 211 16.63 -19.71 18.32
N SER A 212 17.86 -19.57 18.80
CA SER A 212 18.43 -20.19 20.00
C SER A 212 18.66 -19.09 21.02
N ASN A 213 18.24 -19.34 22.25
CA ASN A 213 18.44 -18.46 23.38
C ASN A 213 19.33 -19.17 24.40
N GLU A 214 20.44 -18.53 24.77
CA GLU A 214 21.31 -18.97 25.85
C GLU A 214 20.90 -18.30 27.16
N TYR A 215 20.81 -19.08 28.23
CA TYR A 215 20.41 -18.61 29.56
C TYR A 215 21.04 -19.47 30.65
N PHE A 216 21.13 -18.92 31.86
CA PHE A 216 21.51 -19.70 33.04
C PHE A 216 20.28 -20.37 33.64
N ASN A 217 20.36 -21.67 33.94
CA ASN A 217 19.36 -22.32 34.77
C ASN A 217 19.50 -21.91 36.25
N GLU A 218 18.65 -22.45 37.12
CA GLU A 218 18.67 -22.18 38.56
C GLU A 218 20.02 -22.56 39.22
N ASP A 219 20.75 -23.51 38.62
CA ASP A 219 22.06 -23.98 39.08
C ASP A 219 23.24 -23.17 38.50
N HIS A 220 22.97 -22.04 37.82
CA HIS A 220 23.96 -21.21 37.12
C HIS A 220 24.75 -21.96 36.01
N GLU A 221 24.19 -23.04 35.46
CA GLU A 221 24.72 -23.70 34.28
C GLU A 221 24.17 -23.03 33.02
N THR A 222 25.05 -22.77 32.04
CA THR A 222 24.65 -22.30 30.72
C THR A 222 23.83 -23.38 30.01
N LYS A 223 22.62 -23.03 29.59
CA LYS A 223 21.73 -23.86 28.75
C LYS A 223 21.33 -23.07 27.52
N SER A 224 21.11 -23.80 26.43
CA SER A 224 20.60 -23.24 25.18
C SER A 224 19.25 -23.87 24.86
N LYS A 225 18.28 -23.05 24.47
CA LYS A 225 16.96 -23.52 24.05
C LYS A 225 16.48 -22.77 22.83
N SER A 226 16.05 -23.51 21.84
CA SER A 226 15.44 -22.94 20.65
C SER A 226 13.96 -22.61 20.81
N ASN A 227 13.55 -21.52 20.17
CA ASN A 227 12.18 -21.05 20.09
C ASN A 227 11.88 -20.57 18.66
N ILE A 228 10.59 -20.50 18.33
CA ILE A 228 10.13 -19.90 17.07
C ILE A 228 9.68 -18.48 17.35
N VAL A 229 10.19 -17.55 16.56
CA VAL A 229 9.63 -16.21 16.41
C VAL A 229 8.84 -16.19 15.12
N GLU A 230 7.52 -16.04 15.23
CA GLU A 230 6.65 -15.96 14.06
C GLU A 230 6.93 -14.67 13.28
N SER A 231 7.23 -14.79 11.98
CA SER A 231 7.38 -13.61 11.12
C SER A 231 6.06 -12.85 10.95
N SER A 232 4.93 -13.51 11.23
CA SER A 232 3.58 -12.98 11.16
C SER A 232 3.51 -11.60 11.79
N ARG A 233 4.19 -11.35 12.92
CA ARG A 233 4.20 -10.05 13.61
C ARG A 233 4.95 -8.95 12.85
N TYR A 234 6.16 -9.21 12.37
CA TYR A 234 6.96 -8.24 11.61
C TYR A 234 6.30 -7.91 10.27
N GLN A 235 5.91 -8.95 9.53
CA GLN A 235 5.23 -8.81 8.25
C GLN A 235 3.90 -8.08 8.40
N ARG A 236 3.07 -8.47 9.39
CA ARG A 236 1.82 -7.78 9.73
C ARG A 236 2.06 -6.31 10.03
N GLY A 237 3.05 -5.99 10.86
CA GLY A 237 3.38 -4.60 11.21
C GLY A 237 3.68 -3.75 9.98
N ILE A 238 4.52 -4.26 9.07
CA ILE A 238 4.88 -3.57 7.83
C ILE A 238 3.65 -3.38 6.92
N GLN A 239 2.84 -4.42 6.73
CA GLN A 239 1.64 -4.34 5.88
C GLN A 239 0.60 -3.38 6.45
N ILE A 240 0.42 -3.35 7.78
CA ILE A 240 -0.44 -2.39 8.45
C ILE A 240 0.02 -0.96 8.17
N GLN A 241 1.32 -0.65 8.32
CA GLN A 241 1.81 0.70 8.05
C GLN A 241 1.62 1.11 6.58
N LYS A 242 1.85 0.18 5.63
CA LYS A 242 1.56 0.41 4.20
C LYS A 242 0.07 0.68 3.95
N ALA A 243 -0.82 -0.11 4.55
CA ALA A 243 -2.27 0.09 4.42
C ALA A 243 -2.70 1.46 4.98
N LYS A 244 -2.16 1.88 6.13
CA LYS A 244 -2.42 3.22 6.71
C LYS A 244 -2.03 4.35 5.74
N GLN A 245 -0.85 4.25 5.14
CA GLN A 245 -0.39 5.23 4.15
C GLN A 245 -1.30 5.27 2.92
N LEU A 246 -1.75 4.11 2.43
CA LEU A 246 -2.69 4.02 1.32
C LEU A 246 -4.05 4.64 1.64
N ILE A 247 -4.59 4.41 2.84
CA ILE A 247 -5.85 5.03 3.29
C ILE A 247 -5.73 6.55 3.27
N ILE A 248 -4.70 7.10 3.91
CA ILE A 248 -4.46 8.54 3.99
C ILE A 248 -4.25 9.14 2.59
N SER A 249 -3.60 8.39 1.70
CA SER A 249 -3.33 8.82 0.31
C SER A 249 -4.54 8.71 -0.61
N GLY A 250 -5.70 8.23 -0.13
CA GLY A 250 -6.93 8.09 -0.92
C GLY A 250 -7.00 6.82 -1.76
N PHE A 251 -6.37 5.73 -1.31
CA PHE A 251 -6.44 4.39 -1.94
C PHE A 251 -7.00 3.33 -0.98
N PRO A 252 -8.22 3.51 -0.42
CA PRO A 252 -8.77 2.60 0.57
C PRO A 252 -8.99 1.17 0.03
N GLY A 253 -9.28 1.01 -1.27
CA GLY A 253 -9.48 -0.31 -1.87
C GLY A 253 -8.19 -1.14 -1.91
N ALA A 254 -7.06 -0.50 -2.22
CA ALA A 254 -5.75 -1.15 -2.17
C ALA A 254 -5.33 -1.47 -0.73
N ALA A 255 -5.59 -0.56 0.20
CA ALA A 255 -5.36 -0.81 1.63
C ALA A 255 -6.15 -2.03 2.12
N LEU A 256 -7.44 -2.13 1.76
CA LEU A 256 -8.28 -3.27 2.13
C LEU A 256 -7.72 -4.58 1.59
N LYS A 257 -7.19 -4.60 0.36
CA LYS A 257 -6.53 -5.78 -0.22
C LYS A 257 -5.24 -6.17 0.48
N ILE A 258 -4.46 -5.21 0.99
CA ILE A 258 -3.25 -5.50 1.77
C ILE A 258 -3.60 -6.13 3.13
N LEU A 259 -4.68 -5.67 3.75
CA LEU A 259 -5.13 -6.18 5.04
C LEU A 259 -5.87 -7.52 4.94
N ASP A 260 -6.23 -7.95 3.73
CA ASP A 260 -6.90 -9.22 3.48
C ASP A 260 -5.99 -10.40 3.87
N GLY A 261 -6.50 -11.28 4.74
CA GLY A 261 -5.75 -12.42 5.25
C GLY A 261 -4.71 -12.11 6.35
N ILE A 262 -4.68 -10.89 6.89
CA ILE A 262 -3.88 -10.57 8.09
C ILE A 262 -4.72 -10.87 9.35
N ASP A 263 -4.26 -11.84 10.14
CA ASP A 263 -4.93 -12.22 11.38
C ASP A 263 -4.82 -11.15 12.47
N GLY A 264 -5.89 -11.03 13.27
CA GLY A 264 -5.93 -10.22 14.48
C GLY A 264 -6.18 -8.72 14.26
N ILE A 265 -6.59 -8.30 13.06
CA ILE A 265 -7.11 -6.96 12.81
C ILE A 265 -8.56 -6.87 13.29
N ASN A 266 -8.92 -5.76 13.94
CA ASN A 266 -10.29 -5.51 14.41
C ASN A 266 -11.29 -5.47 13.23
N SER A 267 -12.30 -6.33 13.29
CA SER A 267 -13.36 -6.46 12.27
C SER A 267 -14.14 -5.17 12.05
N ASN A 268 -14.34 -4.35 13.09
CA ASN A 268 -15.02 -3.06 12.97
C ASN A 268 -14.21 -2.09 12.11
N CYS A 269 -12.87 -2.08 12.23
CA CYS A 269 -12.00 -1.24 11.40
C CYS A 269 -12.07 -1.66 9.93
N ILE A 270 -12.12 -2.98 9.67
CA ILE A 270 -12.31 -3.52 8.32
C ILE A 270 -13.67 -3.11 7.73
N ASN A 271 -14.73 -3.11 8.53
CA ASN A 271 -16.05 -2.67 8.07
C ASN A 271 -16.08 -1.16 7.78
N GLU A 272 -15.47 -0.33 8.62
CA GLU A 272 -15.32 1.10 8.34
C GLU A 272 -14.52 1.36 7.05
N LEU A 273 -13.45 0.58 6.83
CA LEU A 273 -12.66 0.66 5.60
C LEU A 273 -13.48 0.22 4.37
N LYS A 274 -14.30 -0.83 4.48
CA LYS A 274 -15.22 -1.24 3.39
C LYS A 274 -16.21 -0.13 3.04
N ASN A 275 -16.84 0.49 4.05
CA ASN A 275 -17.74 1.62 3.83
C ASN A 275 -17.02 2.81 3.14
N LEU A 276 -15.75 3.02 3.47
CA LEU A 276 -14.92 4.02 2.80
C LEU A 276 -14.61 3.65 1.35
N VAL A 277 -14.33 2.37 1.07
CA VAL A 277 -14.17 1.86 -0.31
C VAL A 277 -15.43 2.09 -1.12
N ASP A 278 -16.59 1.76 -0.56
CA ASP A 278 -17.89 1.97 -1.19
C ASP A 278 -18.13 3.45 -1.49
N PHE A 279 -17.81 4.34 -0.54
CA PHE A 279 -17.87 5.78 -0.77
C PHE A 279 -16.97 6.25 -1.93
N PHE A 280 -15.70 5.81 -1.98
CA PHE A 280 -14.77 6.16 -3.07
C PHE A 280 -15.23 5.61 -4.43
N ASN A 281 -15.92 4.48 -4.43
CA ASN A 281 -16.47 3.85 -5.63
C ASN A 281 -17.86 4.35 -6.01
N LEU A 282 -18.44 5.29 -5.25
CA LEU A 282 -19.82 5.74 -5.41
C LEU A 282 -20.84 4.59 -5.32
N ASN A 283 -20.48 3.53 -4.60
CA ASN A 283 -21.30 2.36 -4.37
C ASN A 283 -22.16 2.59 -3.12
N THR A 284 -23.14 3.49 -3.22
CA THR A 284 -24.10 3.68 -2.14
C THR A 284 -25.28 2.74 -2.37
N PRO A 285 -25.63 1.85 -1.41
CA PRO A 285 -26.84 1.05 -1.54
C PRO A 285 -28.05 1.98 -1.66
N LEU A 286 -28.96 1.67 -2.59
CA LEU A 286 -30.20 2.42 -2.84
C LEU A 286 -30.93 2.61 -1.49
N ILE A 287 -30.83 3.80 -0.92
CA ILE A 287 -31.75 4.26 0.12
C ILE A 287 -33.03 4.61 -0.63
N ASP A 288 -34.21 4.29 -0.07
CA ASP A 288 -35.52 4.61 -0.65
C ASP A 288 -35.48 5.92 -1.47
N ASP A 289 -35.74 5.82 -2.78
CA ASP A 289 -35.49 6.85 -3.80
C ASP A 289 -36.09 8.24 -3.46
N SER A 290 -37.03 8.30 -2.51
CA SER A 290 -37.71 9.53 -2.07
C SER A 290 -36.84 10.43 -1.18
N ASP A 291 -35.92 9.89 -0.37
CA ASP A 291 -35.12 10.71 0.54
C ASP A 291 -33.82 11.22 -0.08
N ASP A 292 -33.29 10.50 -1.07
CA ASP A 292 -32.02 10.85 -1.70
C ASP A 292 -32.08 12.14 -2.51
N LEU A 293 -33.24 12.51 -3.06
CA LEU A 293 -33.41 13.71 -3.86
C LEU A 293 -33.85 14.94 -3.05
N ASN A 294 -33.88 14.81 -1.72
CA ASN A 294 -34.12 15.94 -0.83
C ASN A 294 -32.91 16.88 -0.76
N VAL A 295 -33.19 18.18 -0.55
CA VAL A 295 -32.17 19.24 -0.53
C VAL A 295 -31.06 18.96 0.47
N ILE A 296 -31.38 18.49 1.68
CA ILE A 296 -30.39 18.28 2.74
C ILE A 296 -29.43 17.11 2.40
N PRO A 297 -29.91 15.87 2.15
CA PRO A 297 -29.04 14.77 1.71
C PRO A 297 -28.23 15.10 0.44
N ALA A 298 -28.84 15.73 -0.56
CA ALA A 298 -28.14 16.11 -1.78
C ALA A 298 -27.02 17.12 -1.52
N THR A 299 -27.24 18.09 -0.65
CA THR A 299 -26.21 19.07 -0.26
C THR A 299 -25.05 18.38 0.45
N GLN A 300 -25.33 17.45 1.38
CA GLN A 300 -24.27 16.68 2.03
C GLN A 300 -23.44 15.88 1.02
N ARG A 301 -24.09 15.18 0.06
CA ARG A 301 -23.39 14.44 -0.99
C ARG A 301 -22.50 15.35 -1.85
N ILE A 302 -22.96 16.56 -2.19
CA ILE A 302 -22.14 17.54 -2.92
C ILE A 302 -20.88 17.86 -2.12
N VAL A 303 -21.02 18.22 -0.84
CA VAL A 303 -19.89 18.61 0.01
C VAL A 303 -18.88 17.46 0.17
N ASP A 304 -19.36 16.24 0.43
CA ASP A 304 -18.51 15.06 0.55
C ASP A 304 -17.79 14.75 -0.78
N THR A 305 -18.49 14.91 -1.91
CA THR A 305 -17.94 14.72 -3.26
C THR A 305 -16.87 15.74 -3.60
N LEU A 306 -16.97 16.99 -3.12
CA LEU A 306 -15.94 18.01 -3.33
C LEU A 306 -14.61 17.68 -2.62
N ASP A 307 -14.66 16.93 -1.52
CA ASP A 307 -13.45 16.38 -0.92
C ASP A 307 -12.90 15.22 -1.77
N LEU A 308 -13.77 14.31 -2.22
CA LEU A 308 -13.39 13.16 -3.06
C LEU A 308 -12.77 13.57 -4.42
N ILE A 309 -13.34 14.58 -5.10
CA ILE A 309 -12.77 15.15 -6.35
C ILE A 309 -11.34 15.63 -6.11
N GLY A 310 -11.07 16.24 -4.95
CA GLY A 310 -9.73 16.69 -4.58
C GLY A 310 -8.72 15.55 -4.50
N PHE A 311 -9.12 14.38 -3.98
CA PHE A 311 -8.27 13.18 -4.01
C PHE A 311 -7.99 12.72 -5.44
N PHE A 312 -9.02 12.64 -6.28
CA PHE A 312 -8.85 12.23 -7.68
C PHE A 312 -7.93 13.15 -8.46
N PHE A 313 -8.08 14.47 -8.33
CA PHE A 313 -7.21 15.43 -9.00
C PHE A 313 -5.77 15.39 -8.48
N ASN A 314 -5.56 15.24 -7.17
CA ASN A 314 -4.23 15.10 -6.59
C ASN A 314 -3.52 13.82 -7.09
N GLN A 315 -4.29 12.76 -7.35
CA GLN A 315 -3.79 11.49 -7.91
C GLN A 315 -3.72 11.48 -9.45
N LYS A 316 -4.02 12.60 -10.12
CA LYS A 316 -4.14 12.70 -11.59
C LYS A 316 -5.18 11.76 -12.21
N ASN A 317 -6.14 11.30 -11.41
CA ASN A 317 -7.27 10.50 -11.86
C ASN A 317 -8.40 11.42 -12.36
N TYR A 318 -8.19 12.10 -13.49
CA TYR A 318 -9.02 13.22 -13.91
C TYR A 318 -10.42 12.84 -14.40
N LEU A 319 -10.59 11.66 -15.00
CA LEU A 319 -11.88 11.20 -15.51
C LEU A 319 -12.97 11.17 -14.42
N PRO A 320 -12.80 10.44 -13.30
CA PRO A 320 -13.80 10.44 -12.22
C PRO A 320 -13.92 11.81 -11.57
N GLY A 321 -12.83 12.57 -11.41
CA GLY A 321 -12.88 13.91 -10.84
C GLY A 321 -13.74 14.89 -11.67
N ILE A 322 -13.56 14.90 -13.00
CA ILE A 322 -14.34 15.76 -13.91
C ILE A 322 -15.79 15.31 -14.01
N ALA A 323 -16.04 13.99 -14.06
CA ALA A 323 -17.38 13.42 -14.10
C ALA A 323 -18.18 13.80 -12.83
N LEU A 324 -17.57 13.62 -11.66
CA LEU A 324 -18.15 13.98 -10.36
C LEU A 324 -18.38 15.48 -10.23
N LEU A 325 -17.42 16.30 -10.68
CA LEU A 325 -17.55 17.75 -10.62
C LEU A 325 -18.76 18.24 -11.44
N ALA A 326 -18.94 17.71 -12.66
CA ALA A 326 -20.09 18.03 -13.49
C ALA A 326 -21.42 17.63 -12.83
N ALA A 327 -21.47 16.42 -12.24
CA ALA A 327 -22.66 15.95 -11.53
C ALA A 327 -22.97 16.77 -10.26
N ALA A 328 -21.94 17.15 -9.50
CA ALA A 328 -22.07 17.98 -8.32
C ALA A 328 -22.61 19.38 -8.67
N GLN A 329 -22.11 19.99 -9.74
CA GLN A 329 -22.60 21.29 -10.24
C GLN A 329 -24.08 21.25 -10.60
N GLU A 330 -24.49 20.22 -11.35
CA GLU A 330 -25.90 20.05 -11.73
C GLU A 330 -26.80 19.82 -10.51
N THR A 331 -26.36 18.96 -9.58
CA THR A 331 -27.09 18.67 -8.34
C THR A 331 -27.24 19.94 -7.48
N PHE A 332 -26.19 20.76 -7.40
CA PHE A 332 -26.22 22.03 -6.70
C PHE A 332 -27.25 22.99 -7.28
N LEU A 333 -27.29 23.16 -8.61
CA LEU A 333 -28.27 24.03 -9.26
C LEU A 333 -29.69 23.60 -8.91
N LYS A 334 -29.99 22.30 -8.96
CA LYS A 334 -31.32 21.76 -8.61
C LYS A 334 -31.65 22.01 -7.13
N ALA A 335 -30.74 21.68 -6.21
CA ALA A 335 -30.94 21.87 -4.78
C ALA A 335 -31.16 23.36 -4.42
N ALA A 336 -30.37 24.26 -5.00
CA ALA A 336 -30.48 25.70 -4.77
C ALA A 336 -31.78 26.29 -5.33
N ILE A 337 -32.20 25.87 -6.52
CA ILE A 337 -33.48 26.27 -7.12
C ILE A 337 -34.64 25.80 -6.25
N VAL A 338 -34.70 24.51 -5.90
CA VAL A 338 -35.78 23.94 -5.07
C VAL A 338 -35.88 24.69 -3.74
N SER A 339 -34.73 24.93 -3.08
CA SER A 339 -34.66 25.70 -1.82
C SER A 339 -35.23 27.11 -1.97
N LYS A 340 -34.83 27.85 -3.02
CA LYS A 340 -35.31 29.22 -3.26
C LYS A 340 -36.75 29.29 -3.73
N THR A 341 -37.22 28.34 -4.54
CA THR A 341 -38.62 28.30 -4.99
C THR A 341 -39.57 27.95 -3.86
N ALA A 342 -39.14 27.14 -2.88
CA ALA A 342 -39.95 26.83 -1.69
C ALA A 342 -40.24 28.08 -0.82
N MET A 343 -39.43 29.13 -0.95
CA MET A 343 -39.64 30.42 -0.26
C MET A 343 -40.61 31.35 -1.00
N ILE A 344 -41.08 30.99 -2.20
CA ILE A 344 -42.04 31.78 -2.97
C ILE A 344 -43.45 31.47 -2.46
N ASP A 345 -44.11 32.45 -1.87
CA ASP A 345 -45.47 32.30 -1.30
C ASP A 345 -46.59 32.62 -2.32
N GLU A 346 -46.29 32.53 -3.61
CA GLU A 346 -47.30 32.71 -4.65
C GLU A 346 -48.20 31.48 -4.77
N THR A 347 -49.49 31.73 -5.00
CA THR A 347 -50.49 30.70 -5.26
C THR A 347 -51.02 30.79 -6.69
N ILE A 348 -51.60 29.69 -7.15
CA ILE A 348 -52.30 29.58 -8.42
C ILE A 348 -53.54 28.69 -8.26
N ASN A 349 -54.62 29.04 -8.96
CA ASN A 349 -55.79 28.18 -9.04
C ASN A 349 -55.50 27.05 -10.03
N PHE A 350 -55.48 25.82 -9.51
CA PHE A 350 -55.25 24.60 -10.27
C PHE A 350 -56.44 23.66 -10.04
N ARG A 351 -57.19 23.39 -11.12
CA ARG A 351 -58.39 22.52 -11.10
C ARG A 351 -59.42 22.88 -10.02
N GLY A 352 -59.62 24.17 -9.77
CA GLY A 352 -60.59 24.68 -8.82
C GLY A 352 -60.07 24.84 -7.39
N ASN A 353 -58.82 24.44 -7.12
CA ASN A 353 -58.19 24.56 -5.81
C ASN A 353 -57.02 25.55 -5.86
N SER A 354 -56.86 26.36 -4.81
CA SER A 354 -55.67 27.19 -4.63
C SER A 354 -54.52 26.32 -4.10
N CYS A 355 -53.39 26.31 -4.78
CA CYS A 355 -52.17 25.62 -4.35
C CYS A 355 -50.96 26.55 -4.45
N LYS A 356 -49.89 26.23 -3.72
CA LYS A 356 -48.62 26.96 -3.87
C LYS A 356 -47.99 26.60 -5.20
N VAL A 357 -47.45 27.60 -5.89
CA VAL A 357 -46.80 27.36 -7.18
C VAL A 357 -45.55 26.48 -7.01
N SER A 358 -44.88 26.57 -5.85
CA SER A 358 -43.74 25.71 -5.47
C SER A 358 -44.09 24.23 -5.41
N ASP A 359 -45.36 23.86 -5.23
CA ASP A 359 -45.79 22.46 -5.18
C ASP A 359 -45.93 21.87 -6.60
N LEU A 360 -45.89 22.73 -7.63
CA LEU A 360 -46.03 22.35 -9.03
C LEU A 360 -44.68 22.16 -9.75
N ILE A 361 -43.58 22.11 -8.99
CA ILE A 361 -42.25 21.71 -9.45
C ILE A 361 -41.79 20.50 -8.64
N THR A 362 -41.11 19.55 -9.27
CA THR A 362 -40.64 18.34 -8.59
C THR A 362 -39.26 17.94 -9.09
N TRP A 363 -38.40 17.60 -8.14
CA TRP A 363 -37.11 17.00 -8.40
C TRP A 363 -37.24 15.47 -8.26
N ILE A 364 -37.15 14.78 -9.39
CA ILE A 364 -37.14 13.32 -9.48
C ILE A 364 -35.80 12.82 -9.99
N SER A 365 -35.59 11.50 -10.06
CA SER A 365 -34.33 10.89 -10.50
C SER A 365 -33.90 11.32 -11.90
N LEU A 366 -34.86 11.60 -12.78
CA LEU A 366 -34.63 12.13 -14.13
C LEU A 366 -34.22 13.61 -14.17
N GLY A 367 -34.41 14.36 -13.06
CA GLY A 367 -34.13 15.79 -13.00
C GLY A 367 -35.25 16.66 -12.43
N LEU A 368 -35.16 17.96 -12.71
CA LEU A 368 -36.08 18.98 -12.20
C LEU A 368 -37.11 19.38 -13.27
N TYR A 369 -38.39 19.10 -12.99
CA TYR A 369 -39.48 19.30 -13.95
C TYR A 369 -40.68 19.97 -13.29
N LEU A 370 -41.60 20.47 -14.12
CA LEU A 370 -42.97 20.70 -13.67
C LEU A 370 -43.57 19.38 -13.20
N ASN A 371 -44.39 19.44 -12.15
CA ASN A 371 -45.01 18.26 -11.56
C ASN A 371 -45.88 17.52 -12.59
N GLU A 372 -45.88 16.18 -12.56
CA GLU A 372 -46.64 15.36 -13.52
C GLU A 372 -48.15 15.70 -13.53
N SER A 373 -48.69 16.20 -12.43
CA SER A 373 -50.09 16.64 -12.34
C SER A 373 -50.44 17.73 -13.38
N VAL A 374 -49.48 18.58 -13.77
CA VAL A 374 -49.70 19.66 -14.75
C VAL A 374 -49.39 19.23 -16.19
N ARG A 375 -49.06 17.95 -16.45
CA ARG A 375 -48.68 17.46 -17.78
C ARG A 375 -49.74 17.74 -18.85
N TYR A 376 -51.02 17.62 -18.52
CA TYR A 376 -52.12 17.82 -19.49
C TYR A 376 -52.58 19.28 -19.60
N GLU A 377 -51.98 20.20 -18.83
CA GLU A 377 -52.34 21.60 -18.89
C GLU A 377 -51.72 22.29 -20.11
N GLY A 378 -52.42 23.27 -20.67
CA GLY A 378 -51.94 23.98 -21.86
C GLY A 378 -50.67 24.81 -21.62
N SER A 379 -49.87 25.00 -22.68
CA SER A 379 -48.64 25.79 -22.65
C SER A 379 -48.76 27.17 -21.97
N PRO A 380 -49.86 27.95 -22.13
CA PRO A 380 -50.04 29.21 -21.41
C PRO A 380 -50.05 29.04 -19.89
N PHE A 381 -50.71 28.00 -19.38
CA PHE A 381 -50.81 27.74 -17.95
C PHE A 381 -49.45 27.34 -17.35
N LYS A 382 -48.73 26.44 -18.03
CA LYS A 382 -47.36 26.04 -17.64
C LYS A 382 -46.39 27.22 -17.65
N LYS A 383 -46.50 28.13 -18.63
CA LYS A 383 -45.74 29.39 -18.65
C LYS A 383 -46.04 30.26 -17.43
N THR A 384 -47.32 30.38 -17.05
CA THR A 384 -47.71 31.14 -15.85
C THR A 384 -47.10 30.53 -14.58
N ILE A 385 -47.10 29.21 -14.42
CA ILE A 385 -46.42 28.53 -13.30
C ILE A 385 -44.93 28.92 -13.28
N LEU A 386 -44.24 28.75 -14.40
CA LEU A 386 -42.82 29.07 -14.51
C LEU A 386 -42.51 30.56 -14.23
N GLN A 387 -43.33 31.48 -14.73
CA GLN A 387 -43.20 32.91 -14.44
C GLN A 387 -43.30 33.21 -12.95
N LYS A 388 -44.29 32.62 -12.26
CA LYS A 388 -44.49 32.76 -10.82
C LYS A 388 -43.34 32.14 -10.01
N LEU A 389 -42.69 31.10 -10.54
CA LEU A 389 -41.43 30.56 -10.00
C LEU A 389 -40.19 31.36 -10.42
N LYS A 390 -40.34 32.55 -11.02
CA LYS A 390 -39.28 33.43 -11.52
C LYS A 390 -38.38 32.80 -12.60
N PHE A 391 -38.82 31.73 -13.25
CA PHE A 391 -38.11 31.15 -14.38
C PHE A 391 -38.10 32.13 -15.58
N PRO A 392 -36.98 32.30 -16.29
CA PRO A 392 -36.85 33.25 -17.40
C PRO A 392 -37.58 32.80 -18.68
N VAL A 393 -38.92 32.73 -18.65
CA VAL A 393 -39.73 32.26 -19.79
C VAL A 393 -39.51 33.04 -21.09
N ASN A 394 -39.09 34.31 -21.01
CA ASN A 394 -38.83 35.15 -22.19
C ASN A 394 -37.47 34.88 -22.85
N LYS A 395 -36.58 34.10 -22.20
CA LYS A 395 -35.24 33.76 -22.71
C LYS A 395 -35.18 32.38 -23.36
N VAL A 396 -36.28 31.63 -23.35
CA VAL A 396 -36.35 30.26 -23.88
C VAL A 396 -37.63 30.05 -24.69
N ARG A 397 -37.57 29.18 -25.70
CA ARG A 397 -38.74 28.75 -26.46
C ARG A 397 -39.57 27.80 -25.58
N LEU A 398 -40.88 28.00 -25.53
CA LEU A 398 -41.87 27.25 -24.73
C LEU A 398 -43.18 27.13 -25.53
N GLU A 399 -43.14 26.51 -26.70
CA GLU A 399 -44.27 26.45 -27.63
C GLU A 399 -44.91 25.06 -27.66
N SER A 400 -44.10 24.02 -27.48
CA SER A 400 -44.49 22.62 -27.46
C SER A 400 -44.32 22.00 -26.07
N GLU A 401 -44.90 20.81 -25.86
CA GLU A 401 -44.75 20.04 -24.62
C GLU A 401 -43.28 19.72 -24.31
N ASP A 402 -42.51 19.33 -25.32
CA ASP A 402 -41.09 18.99 -25.16
C ASP A 402 -40.24 20.19 -24.73
N ASP A 403 -40.67 21.41 -25.05
CA ASP A 403 -39.94 22.62 -24.67
C ASP A 403 -39.91 22.81 -23.15
N PHE A 404 -40.89 22.29 -22.40
CA PHE A 404 -40.91 22.42 -20.94
C PHE A 404 -39.87 21.56 -20.24
N ASN A 405 -39.27 20.57 -20.93
CA ASN A 405 -38.09 19.85 -20.44
C ASN A 405 -36.85 20.74 -20.30
N VAL A 406 -36.92 21.99 -20.79
CA VAL A 406 -35.87 22.99 -20.60
C VAL A 406 -35.54 23.23 -19.13
N THR A 407 -36.47 23.01 -18.19
CA THR A 407 -36.23 23.17 -16.75
C THR A 407 -35.15 22.23 -16.21
N ASN A 408 -34.81 21.16 -16.93
CA ASN A 408 -33.75 20.23 -16.57
C ASN A 408 -32.43 20.46 -17.34
N ARG A 409 -32.34 21.51 -18.18
CA ARG A 409 -31.11 21.80 -18.93
C ARG A 409 -30.19 22.71 -18.10
N ASN A 410 -28.91 22.37 -17.97
CA ASN A 410 -27.93 23.12 -17.16
C ASN A 410 -27.91 24.63 -17.46
N PHE A 411 -27.98 25.03 -18.73
CA PHE A 411 -28.04 26.45 -19.11
C PHE A 411 -29.30 27.17 -18.59
N ALA A 412 -30.43 26.47 -18.53
CA ALA A 412 -31.69 27.02 -18.07
C ALA A 412 -31.73 27.05 -16.54
N LEU A 413 -31.22 26.00 -15.88
CA LEU A 413 -31.05 25.94 -14.43
C LEU A 413 -30.18 27.10 -13.93
N LEU A 414 -29.02 27.35 -14.55
CA LEU A 414 -28.15 28.48 -14.17
C LEU A 414 -28.87 29.82 -14.35
N ASN A 415 -29.55 30.04 -15.48
CA ASN A 415 -30.29 31.27 -15.73
C ASN A 415 -31.47 31.45 -14.76
N TRP A 416 -32.14 30.36 -14.39
CA TRP A 416 -33.21 30.37 -13.40
C TRP A 416 -32.68 30.77 -12.02
N LEU A 417 -31.58 30.16 -11.59
CA LEU A 417 -30.98 30.48 -10.30
C LEU A 417 -30.51 31.95 -10.23
N LYS A 418 -29.89 32.47 -11.31
CA LYS A 418 -29.52 33.89 -11.44
C LYS A 418 -30.72 34.84 -11.40
N ASN A 419 -31.89 34.39 -11.87
CA ASN A 419 -33.14 35.14 -11.77
C ASN A 419 -33.76 35.09 -10.36
N LEU A 420 -33.63 33.95 -9.66
CA LEU A 420 -34.10 33.77 -8.29
C LEU A 420 -33.27 34.62 -7.31
N ASP A 421 -31.97 34.73 -7.55
CA ASP A 421 -31.03 35.48 -6.71
C ASP A 421 -30.01 36.24 -7.57
N ALA A 422 -30.19 37.55 -7.71
CA ALA A 422 -29.34 38.40 -8.53
C ALA A 422 -27.89 38.48 -8.04
N GLN A 423 -27.63 38.24 -6.74
CA GLN A 423 -26.28 38.26 -6.18
C GLN A 423 -25.47 37.04 -6.64
N PHE A 424 -26.14 35.96 -7.06
CA PHE A 424 -25.46 34.77 -7.53
C PHE A 424 -24.59 35.01 -8.77
N PHE A 425 -24.87 36.06 -9.55
CA PHE A 425 -24.01 36.45 -10.68
C PHE A 425 -22.55 36.70 -10.26
N GLN A 426 -22.31 37.20 -9.05
CA GLN A 426 -20.96 37.45 -8.53
C GLN A 426 -20.35 36.24 -7.80
N LEU A 427 -21.17 35.24 -7.48
CA LEU A 427 -20.76 34.05 -6.73
C LEU A 427 -20.53 32.82 -7.63
N SER A 428 -21.15 32.79 -8.82
CA SER A 428 -20.89 31.76 -9.81
C SER A 428 -19.43 31.80 -10.26
N TRP A 429 -18.83 30.62 -10.39
CA TRP A 429 -17.45 30.46 -10.84
C TRP A 429 -17.38 30.09 -12.32
N LYS A 430 -16.21 30.34 -12.94
CA LYS A 430 -16.02 30.27 -14.39
C LYS A 430 -16.39 28.93 -14.99
N LEU A 431 -15.96 27.82 -14.39
CA LEU A 431 -16.34 26.49 -14.87
C LEU A 431 -17.86 26.25 -14.82
N LEU A 432 -18.58 26.72 -13.80
CA LEU A 432 -20.05 26.58 -13.75
C LEU A 432 -20.70 27.37 -14.90
N GLU A 433 -20.25 28.60 -15.13
CA GLU A 433 -20.76 29.43 -16.21
C GLU A 433 -20.50 28.81 -17.59
N TRP A 434 -19.27 28.35 -17.81
CA TRP A 434 -18.85 27.72 -19.05
C TRP A 434 -19.59 26.39 -19.31
N SER A 435 -19.68 25.51 -18.30
CA SER A 435 -20.34 24.19 -18.42
C SER A 435 -21.84 24.32 -18.66
N CYS A 436 -22.44 25.45 -18.26
CA CYS A 436 -23.84 25.77 -18.48
C CYS A 436 -24.09 26.61 -19.74
N GLN A 437 -23.13 26.78 -20.65
CA GLN A 437 -23.41 27.46 -21.92
C GLN A 437 -24.31 26.60 -22.83
N LYS A 438 -25.29 27.24 -23.49
CA LYS A 438 -26.23 26.56 -24.40
C LYS A 438 -25.55 25.92 -25.62
N LYS A 439 -24.50 26.58 -26.13
CA LYS A 439 -23.67 26.08 -27.23
C LYS A 439 -22.23 26.02 -26.72
N ARG A 440 -21.72 24.82 -26.49
CA ARG A 440 -20.32 24.56 -26.19
C ARG A 440 -19.67 24.03 -27.46
N ASN A 441 -18.48 24.50 -27.82
CA ASN A 441 -17.78 23.95 -28.97
C ASN A 441 -17.28 22.54 -28.57
N GLY A 442 -17.88 21.50 -29.15
CA GLY A 442 -17.71 20.11 -28.70
C GLY A 442 -16.28 19.57 -28.83
N GLU A 443 -15.46 20.16 -29.71
CA GLU A 443 -14.05 19.81 -29.88
C GLU A 443 -13.19 20.18 -28.67
N TYR A 444 -13.58 21.24 -27.94
CA TYR A 444 -12.84 21.75 -26.78
C TYR A 444 -13.48 21.37 -25.45
N ASP A 445 -14.65 20.71 -25.44
CA ASP A 445 -15.30 20.30 -24.20
C ASP A 445 -14.59 19.07 -23.59
N LEU A 446 -13.66 19.31 -22.66
CA LEU A 446 -12.84 18.25 -22.07
C LEU A 446 -13.68 17.12 -21.45
N ARG A 447 -14.78 17.44 -20.77
CA ARG A 447 -15.71 16.42 -20.22
C ARG A 447 -16.23 15.52 -21.34
N ASN A 448 -16.66 16.12 -22.45
CA ASN A 448 -17.19 15.37 -23.58
C ASN A 448 -16.10 14.53 -24.26
N GLN A 449 -14.89 15.07 -24.44
CA GLN A 449 -13.75 14.35 -25.00
C GLN A 449 -13.33 13.15 -24.14
N LEU A 450 -13.35 13.30 -22.82
CA LEU A 450 -13.03 12.23 -21.88
C LEU A 450 -14.11 11.14 -21.85
N MET A 451 -15.38 11.54 -21.69
CA MET A 451 -16.48 10.61 -21.42
C MET A 451 -17.04 9.94 -22.69
N HIS A 452 -17.01 10.62 -23.84
CA HIS A 452 -17.59 10.10 -25.09
C HIS A 452 -16.55 9.67 -26.11
N ASN A 453 -15.32 10.21 -26.05
CA ASN A 453 -14.26 9.89 -27.02
C ASN A 453 -13.05 9.15 -26.39
N LEU A 454 -13.06 8.90 -25.08
CA LEU A 454 -11.99 8.20 -24.34
C LEU A 454 -10.58 8.78 -24.58
N ARG A 455 -10.49 10.11 -24.81
CA ARG A 455 -9.20 10.76 -25.03
C ARG A 455 -8.44 10.90 -23.72
N GLY A 456 -7.13 10.68 -23.76
CA GLY A 456 -6.25 11.06 -22.64
C GLY A 456 -6.25 12.58 -22.42
N VAL A 457 -5.79 13.01 -21.25
CA VAL A 457 -5.79 14.42 -20.83
C VAL A 457 -4.48 14.79 -20.14
N LYS A 458 -4.00 16.02 -20.35
CA LYS A 458 -2.86 16.63 -19.66
C LYS A 458 -3.31 17.58 -18.55
N ASP A 459 -2.45 17.78 -17.55
CA ASP A 459 -2.69 18.70 -16.43
C ASP A 459 -3.12 20.10 -16.90
N SER A 460 -2.50 20.64 -17.97
CA SER A 460 -2.84 21.96 -18.52
C SER A 460 -4.29 22.02 -19.02
N GLU A 461 -4.76 20.99 -19.71
CA GLU A 461 -6.14 20.92 -20.23
C GLU A 461 -7.15 20.84 -19.07
N VAL A 462 -6.79 20.18 -17.97
CA VAL A 462 -7.61 20.14 -16.74
C VAL A 462 -7.67 21.52 -16.10
N ILE A 463 -6.55 22.25 -16.03
CA ILE A 463 -6.51 23.61 -15.50
C ILE A 463 -7.39 24.53 -16.36
N ASP A 464 -7.24 24.49 -17.69
CA ASP A 464 -8.07 25.25 -18.63
C ASP A 464 -9.56 24.97 -18.37
N TYR A 465 -9.93 23.69 -18.27
CA TYR A 465 -11.30 23.28 -17.96
C TYR A 465 -11.79 23.85 -16.61
N LEU A 466 -11.02 23.69 -15.53
CA LEU A 466 -11.39 24.18 -14.19
C LEU A 466 -11.56 25.71 -14.13
N LEU A 467 -10.85 26.43 -15.01
CA LEU A 467 -10.92 27.88 -15.14
C LEU A 467 -11.92 28.35 -16.21
N GLY A 468 -12.69 27.44 -16.81
CA GLY A 468 -13.67 27.77 -17.83
C GLY A 468 -13.05 28.28 -19.14
N TYR A 469 -11.81 27.88 -19.42
CA TYR A 469 -11.00 28.25 -20.59
C TYR A 469 -10.71 29.76 -20.70
N GLU A 470 -10.68 30.46 -19.57
CA GLU A 470 -10.19 31.85 -19.52
C GLU A 470 -8.66 31.90 -19.44
N GLU A 471 -8.06 32.98 -19.94
CA GLU A 471 -6.62 33.20 -19.82
C GLU A 471 -6.19 33.23 -18.35
N HIS A 472 -5.11 32.50 -18.01
CA HIS A 472 -4.66 32.35 -16.64
C HIS A 472 -3.14 32.19 -16.50
N GLN A 473 -2.66 32.38 -15.28
CA GLN A 473 -1.27 32.12 -14.86
C GLN A 473 -1.19 31.01 -13.80
N VAL A 474 -2.22 30.16 -13.71
CA VAL A 474 -2.23 28.99 -12.81
C VAL A 474 -1.55 27.81 -13.52
N TYR A 475 -0.65 27.13 -12.83
CA TYR A 475 0.13 26.00 -13.37
C TYR A 475 -0.07 24.68 -12.62
N ASP A 476 -0.89 24.68 -11.56
CA ASP A 476 -1.15 23.52 -10.73
C ASP A 476 -2.66 23.23 -10.65
N VAL A 477 -3.03 21.98 -10.91
CA VAL A 477 -4.43 21.52 -10.93
C VAL A 477 -5.08 21.69 -9.56
N MET A 478 -4.38 21.39 -8.47
CA MET A 478 -4.96 21.49 -7.12
C MET A 478 -5.19 22.93 -6.70
N THR A 479 -4.32 23.85 -7.10
CA THR A 479 -4.49 25.29 -6.93
C THR A 479 -5.69 25.80 -7.74
N ALA A 480 -5.81 25.39 -9.01
CA ALA A 480 -6.97 25.71 -9.85
C ALA A 480 -8.28 25.20 -9.21
N TYR A 481 -8.31 23.93 -8.83
CA TYR A 481 -9.48 23.30 -8.22
C TYR A 481 -9.88 23.94 -6.90
N ASN A 482 -8.94 24.10 -5.96
CA ASN A 482 -9.27 24.62 -4.63
C ASN A 482 -9.74 26.07 -4.69
N ASN A 483 -9.00 26.94 -5.38
CA ASN A 483 -9.23 28.38 -5.31
C ASN A 483 -10.35 28.86 -6.24
N TYR A 484 -10.51 28.23 -7.41
CA TYR A 484 -11.41 28.71 -8.46
C TYR A 484 -12.66 27.85 -8.63
N VAL A 485 -12.71 26.66 -8.01
CA VAL A 485 -13.88 25.79 -8.05
C VAL A 485 -14.40 25.51 -6.65
N LYS A 486 -13.65 24.78 -5.82
CA LYS A 486 -14.13 24.28 -4.53
C LYS A 486 -14.52 25.38 -3.56
N GLN A 487 -13.70 26.40 -3.36
CA GLN A 487 -14.02 27.50 -2.44
C GLN A 487 -15.22 28.34 -2.92
N PRO A 488 -15.29 28.79 -4.19
CA PRO A 488 -16.49 29.44 -4.73
C PRO A 488 -17.76 28.58 -4.63
N PHE A 489 -17.64 27.27 -4.86
CA PHE A 489 -18.74 26.32 -4.73
C PHE A 489 -19.25 26.28 -3.28
N LEU A 490 -18.38 26.06 -2.30
CA LEU A 490 -18.76 26.07 -0.88
C LEU A 490 -19.37 27.42 -0.45
N LYS A 491 -18.79 28.54 -0.90
CA LYS A 491 -19.34 29.87 -0.64
C LYS A 491 -20.75 30.03 -1.21
N SER A 492 -21.02 29.44 -2.37
CA SER A 492 -22.36 29.44 -2.97
C SER A 492 -23.35 28.59 -2.15
N ILE A 493 -22.93 27.40 -1.70
CA ILE A 493 -23.73 26.56 -0.79
C ILE A 493 -24.14 27.33 0.47
N ASP A 494 -23.17 28.03 1.09
CA ASP A 494 -23.42 28.87 2.27
C ASP A 494 -24.38 30.04 1.97
N HIS A 495 -24.20 30.71 0.83
CA HIS A 495 -25.07 31.82 0.38
C HIS A 495 -26.53 31.40 0.21
N PHE A 496 -26.77 30.19 -0.31
CA PHE A 496 -28.11 29.64 -0.47
C PHE A 496 -28.68 29.04 0.82
N GLY A 497 -27.94 29.03 1.93
CA GLY A 497 -28.37 28.48 3.21
C GLY A 497 -28.62 26.97 3.16
N LEU A 498 -27.90 26.25 2.29
CA LEU A 498 -28.09 24.81 2.12
C LEU A 498 -27.39 24.06 3.27
N ALA A 499 -28.21 23.38 4.09
CA ALA A 499 -27.72 22.70 5.29
C ALA A 499 -26.76 21.55 4.95
N HIS A 500 -25.61 21.54 5.63
CA HIS A 500 -24.60 20.50 5.50
C HIS A 500 -23.71 20.43 6.74
N LYS A 501 -23.02 19.30 6.91
CA LYS A 501 -21.95 19.11 7.89
C LYS A 501 -20.61 19.12 7.19
N ARG A 502 -19.65 19.85 7.75
CA ARG A 502 -18.29 19.95 7.21
C ARG A 502 -17.33 19.02 7.93
N GLU A 503 -17.53 17.71 7.78
CA GLU A 503 -16.51 16.73 8.14
C GLU A 503 -15.51 16.61 6.99
N LYS A 504 -14.25 16.97 7.26
CA LYS A 504 -13.19 16.87 6.25
C LYS A 504 -12.83 15.41 6.02
N LEU A 505 -12.98 14.92 4.78
CA LEU A 505 -12.61 13.56 4.41
C LEU A 505 -11.18 13.18 4.85
N PRO A 506 -10.13 14.04 4.73
CA PRO A 506 -8.80 13.74 5.26
C PRO A 506 -8.78 13.33 6.74
N LYS A 507 -9.56 14.01 7.60
CA LYS A 507 -9.65 13.66 9.03
C LYS A 507 -10.30 12.29 9.23
N LYS A 508 -11.30 11.95 8.41
CA LYS A 508 -11.96 10.64 8.43
C LYS A 508 -10.97 9.54 8.02
N LEU A 509 -10.15 9.78 6.98
CA LEU A 509 -9.10 8.86 6.55
C LEU A 509 -8.05 8.63 7.65
N GLU A 510 -7.54 9.71 8.26
CA GLU A 510 -6.57 9.63 9.36
C GLU A 510 -7.12 8.85 10.56
N LYS A 511 -8.39 9.06 10.91
CA LYS A 511 -9.07 8.34 12.00
C LYS A 511 -9.12 6.84 11.73
N ILE A 512 -9.54 6.44 10.52
CA ILE A 512 -9.62 5.02 10.12
C ILE A 512 -8.21 4.42 10.03
N ALA A 513 -7.23 5.13 9.48
CA ALA A 513 -5.86 4.66 9.44
C ALA A 513 -5.29 4.45 10.86
N SER A 514 -5.58 5.37 11.78
CA SER A 514 -5.09 5.29 13.16
C SER A 514 -5.71 4.14 13.95
N SER A 515 -6.94 3.73 13.63
CA SER A 515 -7.65 2.66 14.34
C SER A 515 -7.18 1.25 13.96
N ILE A 516 -6.48 1.07 12.84
CA ILE A 516 -5.95 -0.24 12.41
C ILE A 516 -4.73 -0.59 13.26
N THR A 517 -4.77 -1.73 13.98
CA THR A 517 -3.70 -2.22 14.86
C THR A 517 -3.30 -3.67 14.61
#